data_AF-A0A2S9PX26-F1
#
_entry.id   AF-A0A2S9PX26-F1
#
_cell.length_a   1.000
_cell.length_b   1.000
_cell.length_c   1.000
_cell.angle_alpha   90.00
_cell.angle_beta   90.00
_cell.angle_gamma   90.00
#
_symmetry.space_group_name_H-M   'P 1'
#
loop_
_entity.id
_entity.type
_entity.pdbx_description
1 polymer ?
#
loop_
_entity_poly.entity_id
_entity_poly.type
_entity_poly.pdbx_seq_one_letter_code
_entity_poly.pdbx_strand_id
1 'polypeptide(L)'
;MGDKETGQSPVKFATRSDSLAFLTPAGRQGFVIHHDPNDTYVIHLHGTKRWRIWPTREVSRPDGRPYRMGEEYRPEHLGDPLWDVSLRPGDVMYLPQGTPHVAVAENDVSLHLTVTVTPRHWPDLVRSLTTHLLPLDDERRGFPHLTEATVPEHAPALREHIEALVTRLRAVDTHEELLRLVAEGRTAEGTSRGHQFTAMAEVDAIAEDTLVRRTPVDFSFSPNPDGRTNVRVNGDTIAMQPAIADALRSETARTSLPAGKFAAPATSEESVRTVRSLVRLGILTAS
;
A
#
# COMPACT_ATOMS: atom_id res chain seq x y z
N MET A 1 -19.90 -37.76 -1.37
CA MET A 1 -20.25 -37.04 -0.14
C MET A 1 -20.30 -35.57 -0.55
N GLY A 2 -21.49 -35.08 -0.88
CA GLY A 2 -21.66 -33.76 -1.50
C GLY A 2 -21.62 -32.69 -0.43
N ASP A 3 -20.66 -31.77 -0.55
CA ASP A 3 -20.70 -30.52 0.19
C ASP A 3 -21.92 -29.73 -0.26
N LYS A 4 -22.83 -29.50 0.69
CA LYS A 4 -23.87 -28.49 0.53
C LYS A 4 -23.16 -27.14 0.55
N GLU A 5 -23.00 -26.52 -0.63
CA GLU A 5 -22.75 -25.09 -0.72
C GLU A 5 -23.89 -24.36 0.02
N THR A 6 -23.61 -23.90 1.23
CA THR A 6 -24.45 -22.94 1.92
C THR A 6 -24.39 -21.66 1.09
N GLY A 7 -25.48 -21.33 0.39
CA GLY A 7 -25.61 -20.15 -0.48
C GLY A 7 -25.56 -18.78 0.23
N GLN A 8 -24.82 -18.67 1.34
CA GLN A 8 -24.48 -17.40 1.94
C GLN A 8 -23.28 -16.83 1.20
N SER A 9 -23.43 -15.63 0.63
CA SER A 9 -22.29 -14.89 0.11
C SER A 9 -21.22 -14.77 1.20
N PRO A 10 -19.93 -14.90 0.84
CA PRO A 10 -18.86 -14.84 1.83
C PRO A 10 -18.93 -13.52 2.60
N VAL A 11 -18.78 -13.61 3.93
CA VAL A 11 -18.74 -12.43 4.80
C VAL A 11 -17.48 -11.63 4.44
N LYS A 12 -17.67 -10.35 4.10
CA LYS A 12 -16.58 -9.45 3.68
C LYS A 12 -16.48 -8.27 4.66
N PHE A 13 -15.25 -7.90 5.02
CA PHE A 13 -15.00 -6.65 5.72
C PHE A 13 -15.35 -5.46 4.81
N ALA A 14 -16.03 -4.46 5.37
CA ALA A 14 -16.38 -3.22 4.69
C ALA A 14 -15.38 -2.12 5.03
N THR A 15 -14.15 -2.30 4.55
CA THR A 15 -13.03 -1.39 4.78
C THR A 15 -11.94 -1.60 3.75
N ARG A 16 -11.01 -0.66 3.69
CA ARG A 16 -9.80 -0.78 2.91
C ARG A 16 -8.99 -1.99 3.37
N SER A 17 -8.56 -2.80 2.41
CA SER A 17 -7.70 -3.95 2.63
C SER A 17 -6.61 -3.98 1.57
N ASP A 18 -5.38 -4.30 1.95
CA ASP A 18 -4.24 -4.41 1.04
C ASP A 18 -3.59 -5.80 1.15
N SER A 19 -2.82 -6.18 0.13
CA SER A 19 -2.07 -7.44 0.10
C SER A 19 -0.61 -7.14 -0.26
N LEU A 20 0.31 -7.49 0.64
CA LEU A 20 1.73 -7.23 0.50
C LEU A 20 2.51 -8.55 0.55
N ALA A 21 3.44 -8.74 -0.39
CA ALA A 21 4.31 -9.91 -0.38
C ALA A 21 5.68 -9.55 0.20
N PHE A 22 6.16 -10.37 1.14
CA PHE A 22 7.45 -10.17 1.79
C PHE A 22 8.36 -11.37 1.52
N LEU A 23 9.37 -11.16 0.69
CA LEU A 23 10.44 -12.12 0.43
C LEU A 23 11.67 -11.77 1.28
N THR A 24 12.05 -12.63 2.21
CA THR A 24 13.16 -12.40 3.16
C THR A 24 14.26 -13.44 2.93
N PRO A 25 15.51 -13.03 2.63
CA PRO A 25 16.63 -13.97 2.49
C PRO A 25 16.91 -14.75 3.77
N ALA A 26 17.53 -15.93 3.64
CA ALA A 26 17.89 -16.80 4.75
C ALA A 26 18.68 -16.08 5.85
N GLY A 27 18.32 -16.31 7.11
CA GLY A 27 18.96 -15.72 8.29
C GLY A 27 18.78 -14.20 8.43
N ARG A 28 17.97 -13.56 7.57
CA ARG A 28 17.78 -12.11 7.60
C ARG A 28 16.48 -11.71 8.29
N GLN A 29 16.51 -10.52 8.87
CA GLN A 29 15.38 -9.82 9.42
C GLN A 29 15.05 -8.64 8.49
N GLY A 30 13.77 -8.50 8.11
CA GLY A 30 13.32 -7.40 7.27
C GLY A 30 13.12 -6.09 8.04
N PHE A 31 12.43 -6.18 9.18
CA PHE A 31 12.06 -5.03 10.01
C PHE A 31 12.45 -5.26 11.47
N VAL A 32 12.74 -4.19 12.19
CA VAL A 32 12.88 -4.19 13.65
C VAL A 32 11.54 -4.50 14.34
N ILE A 33 11.53 -4.63 15.67
CA ILE A 33 10.28 -4.84 16.38
C ILE A 33 9.38 -3.61 16.20
N HIS A 34 8.18 -3.82 15.70
CA HIS A 34 7.21 -2.78 15.38
C HIS A 34 5.79 -3.29 15.58
N HIS A 35 4.82 -2.39 15.44
CA HIS A 35 3.40 -2.73 15.40
C HIS A 35 2.77 -2.05 14.18
N ASP A 36 1.75 -2.69 13.62
CA ASP A 36 1.05 -2.19 12.45
C ASP A 36 -0.20 -1.38 12.84
N PRO A 37 -0.58 -0.39 12.00
CA PRO A 37 -1.82 0.36 12.19
C PRO A 37 -3.03 -0.41 11.67
N ASN A 38 -2.86 -1.63 11.16
CA ASN A 38 -3.93 -2.46 10.60
C ASN A 38 -4.03 -3.80 11.33
N ASP A 39 -5.21 -4.41 11.26
CA ASP A 39 -5.33 -5.85 11.46
C ASP A 39 -4.60 -6.58 10.34
N THR A 40 -3.86 -7.63 10.67
CA THR A 40 -2.90 -8.26 9.76
C THR A 40 -3.08 -9.77 9.75
N TYR A 41 -3.28 -10.33 8.56
CA TYR A 41 -3.32 -11.78 8.33
C TYR A 41 -2.07 -12.18 7.55
N VAL A 42 -1.17 -12.90 8.21
CA VAL A 42 0.05 -13.46 7.61
C VAL A 42 -0.30 -14.84 7.07
N ILE A 43 -0.13 -15.03 5.76
CA ILE A 43 -0.30 -16.30 5.06
C ILE A 43 1.07 -16.73 4.58
N HIS A 44 1.61 -17.79 5.16
CA HIS A 44 2.97 -18.21 4.87
C HIS A 44 3.02 -19.13 3.65
N LEU A 45 3.86 -18.80 2.66
CA LEU A 45 3.84 -19.42 1.34
C LEU A 45 5.08 -20.25 1.04
N HIS A 46 6.25 -19.88 1.57
CA HIS A 46 7.51 -20.58 1.31
C HIS A 46 8.52 -20.43 2.43
N GLY A 47 9.37 -21.45 2.60
CA GLY A 47 10.44 -21.50 3.61
C GLY A 47 9.90 -21.49 5.03
N THR A 48 10.73 -21.05 5.99
CA THR A 48 10.33 -20.94 7.40
C THR A 48 10.72 -19.56 7.95
N LYS A 49 9.83 -18.96 8.75
CA LYS A 49 10.09 -17.66 9.41
C LYS A 49 9.67 -17.73 10.87
N ARG A 50 10.59 -17.39 11.76
CA ARG A 50 10.35 -17.30 13.21
C ARG A 50 9.75 -15.95 13.54
N TRP A 51 8.59 -15.96 14.17
CA TRP A 51 7.84 -14.79 14.62
C TRP A 51 7.87 -14.73 16.15
N ARG A 52 8.23 -13.56 16.68
CA ARG A 52 8.08 -13.23 18.09
C ARG A 52 7.05 -12.12 18.25
N ILE A 53 6.11 -12.30 19.16
CA ILE A 53 4.90 -11.49 19.28
C ILE A 53 4.69 -11.13 20.76
N TRP A 54 4.37 -9.88 21.04
CA TRP A 54 4.10 -9.37 22.38
C TRP A 54 2.64 -8.89 22.53
N PRO A 55 2.12 -8.72 23.75
CA PRO A 55 0.75 -8.27 23.98
C PRO A 55 0.46 -6.86 23.44
N THR A 56 -0.69 -6.69 22.76
CA THR A 56 -1.14 -5.45 22.09
C THR A 56 -1.38 -4.25 23.02
N ARG A 57 -1.53 -4.46 24.34
CA ARG A 57 -2.04 -3.43 25.27
C ARG A 57 -1.29 -3.28 26.59
N GLU A 58 -0.29 -4.11 26.84
CA GLU A 58 0.47 -4.10 28.10
C GLU A 58 1.84 -3.43 27.95
N VAL A 59 2.23 -3.10 26.71
CA VAL A 59 3.54 -2.52 26.42
C VAL A 59 3.45 -1.00 26.41
N SER A 60 3.90 -0.39 27.49
CA SER A 60 4.13 1.06 27.59
C SER A 60 5.61 1.38 27.51
N ARG A 61 5.93 2.58 27.05
CA ARG A 61 7.29 3.13 27.11
C ARG A 61 7.75 3.24 28.57
N PRO A 62 9.07 3.40 28.82
CA PRO A 62 9.58 3.63 30.18
C PRO A 62 8.98 4.86 30.88
N ASP A 63 8.51 5.85 30.11
CA ASP A 63 7.82 7.05 30.62
C ASP A 63 6.30 6.87 30.82
N GLY A 64 5.79 5.63 30.68
CA GLY A 64 4.39 5.27 30.86
C GLY A 64 3.46 5.64 29.69
N ARG A 65 3.99 6.21 28.61
CA ARG A 65 3.19 6.57 27.42
C ARG A 65 3.07 5.39 26.45
N PRO A 66 1.99 5.30 25.66
CA PRO A 66 1.90 4.31 24.60
C PRO A 66 2.97 4.56 23.53
N TYR A 67 3.43 3.49 22.90
CA TYR A 67 4.26 3.59 21.70
C TYR A 67 3.46 4.23 20.56
N ARG A 68 4.12 5.08 19.77
CA ARG A 68 3.52 5.70 18.58
C ARG A 68 3.83 4.88 17.34
N MET A 69 3.00 5.04 16.31
CA MET A 69 3.26 4.45 15.00
C MET A 69 4.64 4.87 14.47
N GLY A 70 5.42 3.90 13.99
CA GLY A 70 6.77 4.11 13.49
C GLY A 70 7.85 4.22 14.57
N GLU A 71 7.50 4.16 15.85
CA GLU A 71 8.49 4.03 16.92
C GLU A 71 8.98 2.59 17.02
N GLU A 72 10.30 2.43 17.16
CA GLU A 72 10.93 1.14 17.36
C GLU A 72 10.75 0.69 18.81
N TYR A 73 10.40 -0.59 18.99
CA TYR A 73 10.41 -1.20 20.31
C TYR A 73 11.81 -1.71 20.66
N ARG A 74 12.19 -1.55 21.92
CA ARG A 74 13.42 -2.13 22.46
C ARG A 74 13.09 -3.43 23.19
N PRO A 75 13.73 -4.57 22.86
CA PRO A 75 13.45 -5.85 23.50
C PRO A 75 13.47 -5.79 25.03
N GLU A 76 14.41 -5.02 25.59
CA GLU A 76 14.57 -4.82 27.03
C GLU A 76 13.32 -4.21 27.71
N HIS A 77 12.47 -3.52 26.96
CA HIS A 77 11.25 -2.89 27.48
C HIS A 77 10.00 -3.78 27.30
N LEU A 78 10.11 -4.87 26.55
CA LEU A 78 8.97 -5.72 26.18
C LEU A 78 8.80 -6.94 27.08
N GLY A 79 9.88 -7.39 27.72
CA GLY A 79 9.93 -8.69 28.38
C GLY A 79 9.85 -9.84 27.37
N ASP A 80 9.43 -11.01 27.87
CA ASP A 80 9.34 -12.22 27.04
C ASP A 80 8.18 -12.13 26.03
N PRO A 81 8.38 -12.65 24.81
CA PRO A 81 7.30 -12.70 23.83
C PRO A 81 6.18 -13.63 24.32
N LEU A 82 4.93 -13.22 24.09
CA LEU A 82 3.76 -14.06 24.32
C LEU A 82 3.83 -15.32 23.46
N TRP A 83 4.19 -15.15 22.18
CA TRP A 83 4.41 -16.25 21.24
C TRP A 83 5.77 -16.14 20.56
N ASP A 84 6.43 -17.28 20.43
CA ASP A 84 7.66 -17.46 19.68
C ASP A 84 7.51 -18.71 18.81
N VAL A 85 7.13 -18.52 17.55
CA VAL A 85 6.64 -19.59 16.67
C VAL A 85 7.26 -19.50 15.29
N SER A 86 7.52 -20.64 14.65
CA SER A 86 8.04 -20.70 13.28
C SER A 86 6.93 -21.08 12.32
N LEU A 87 6.55 -20.16 11.44
CA LEU A 87 5.54 -20.39 10.41
C LEU A 87 6.15 -21.10 9.19
N ARG A 88 5.39 -22.04 8.63
CA ARG A 88 5.72 -22.88 7.48
C ARG A 88 4.61 -22.78 6.41
N PRO A 89 4.84 -23.25 5.17
CA PRO A 89 3.88 -23.09 4.09
C PRO A 89 2.51 -23.67 4.45
N GLY A 90 1.46 -22.84 4.31
CA GLY A 90 0.08 -23.17 4.67
C GLY A 90 -0.37 -22.63 6.03
N ASP A 91 0.56 -22.22 6.90
CA ASP A 91 0.20 -21.59 8.18
C ASP A 91 -0.38 -20.19 7.97
N VAL A 92 -1.37 -19.85 8.79
CA VAL A 92 -2.01 -18.53 8.82
C VAL A 92 -1.98 -17.98 10.24
N MET A 93 -1.57 -16.72 10.39
CA MET A 93 -1.51 -16.04 11.68
C MET A 93 -2.22 -14.69 11.58
N TYR A 94 -3.11 -14.42 12.52
CA TYR A 94 -3.76 -13.13 12.68
C TYR A 94 -3.07 -12.32 13.79
N LEU A 95 -2.73 -11.07 13.48
CA LEU A 95 -2.20 -10.08 14.40
C LEU A 95 -3.17 -8.90 14.47
N PRO A 96 -3.80 -8.65 15.63
CA PRO A 96 -4.62 -7.47 15.82
C PRO A 96 -3.83 -6.17 15.60
N GLN A 97 -4.50 -5.10 15.19
CA GLN A 97 -3.92 -3.76 15.14
C GLN A 97 -3.16 -3.44 16.43
N GLY A 98 -1.93 -2.92 16.31
CA GLY A 98 -1.12 -2.51 17.46
C GLY A 98 -0.29 -3.62 18.10
N THR A 99 -0.33 -4.84 17.61
CA THR A 99 0.40 -5.98 18.20
C THR A 99 1.90 -5.89 17.87
N PRO A 100 2.79 -5.71 18.87
CA PRO A 100 4.22 -5.66 18.62
C PRO A 100 4.75 -7.02 18.17
N HIS A 101 5.55 -7.04 17.10
CA HIS A 101 6.09 -8.28 16.56
C HIS A 101 7.41 -8.08 15.80
N VAL A 102 8.13 -9.17 15.58
CA VAL A 102 9.31 -9.24 14.70
C VAL A 102 9.38 -10.61 14.05
N ALA A 103 9.88 -10.65 12.81
CA ALA A 103 10.00 -11.87 12.03
C ALA A 103 11.37 -12.02 11.39
N VAL A 104 11.98 -13.19 11.54
CA VAL A 104 13.32 -13.52 11.02
C VAL A 104 13.23 -14.78 10.17
N ALA A 105 13.73 -14.72 8.94
CA ALA A 105 13.84 -15.92 8.10
C ALA A 105 14.86 -16.87 8.71
N GLU A 106 14.55 -18.16 8.73
CA GLU A 106 15.44 -19.17 9.32
C GLU A 106 16.48 -19.63 8.29
N ASN A 107 16.56 -20.93 7.99
CA ASN A 107 17.64 -21.52 7.20
C ASN A 107 17.55 -21.22 5.70
N ASP A 108 16.35 -20.93 5.20
CA ASP A 108 16.06 -20.71 3.77
C ASP A 108 15.38 -19.36 3.53
N VAL A 109 15.27 -18.99 2.26
CA VAL A 109 14.43 -17.85 1.86
C VAL A 109 12.99 -18.07 2.34
N SER A 110 12.37 -17.02 2.87
CA SER A 110 10.98 -17.07 3.32
C SER A 110 10.11 -16.12 2.51
N LEU A 111 8.92 -16.59 2.11
CA LEU A 111 7.87 -15.78 1.50
C LEU A 111 6.58 -15.89 2.32
N HIS A 112 6.01 -14.75 2.67
CA HIS A 112 4.63 -14.69 3.15
C HIS A 112 3.88 -13.56 2.45
N LEU A 113 2.56 -13.75 2.34
CA LEU A 113 1.62 -12.68 2.01
C LEU A 113 1.03 -12.14 3.29
N THR A 114 0.97 -10.81 3.39
CA THR A 114 0.26 -10.11 4.44
C THR A 114 -0.98 -9.48 3.85
N VAL A 115 -2.16 -9.90 4.31
CA VAL A 115 -3.42 -9.24 4.02
C VAL A 115 -3.74 -8.31 5.18
N THR A 116 -3.80 -7.01 4.92
CA THR A 116 -4.15 -6.02 5.94
C THR A 116 -5.62 -5.66 5.83
N VAL A 117 -6.24 -5.37 6.97
CA VAL A 117 -7.61 -4.85 7.08
C VAL A 117 -7.53 -3.59 7.92
N THR A 118 -7.81 -2.43 7.32
CA THR A 118 -7.76 -1.15 8.05
C THR A 118 -8.95 -1.04 9.01
N PRO A 119 -8.74 -0.95 10.33
CA PRO A 119 -9.84 -0.81 11.28
C PRO A 119 -10.55 0.52 11.07
N ARG A 120 -11.88 0.50 11.19
CA ARG A 120 -12.70 1.71 11.16
C ARG A 120 -13.13 2.06 12.58
N HIS A 121 -12.39 2.98 13.19
CA HIS A 121 -12.62 3.38 14.57
C HIS A 121 -13.89 4.21 14.71
N TRP A 122 -14.57 4.09 15.85
CA TRP A 122 -15.80 4.85 16.13
C TRP A 122 -15.69 6.36 15.88
N PRO A 123 -14.59 7.07 16.25
CA PRO A 123 -14.44 8.48 15.92
C PRO A 123 -14.47 8.78 14.42
N ASP A 124 -13.92 7.89 13.59
CA ASP A 124 -13.93 8.04 12.13
C ASP A 124 -15.33 7.77 11.54
N LEU A 125 -16.03 6.78 12.10
CA LEU A 125 -17.42 6.48 11.74
C LEU A 125 -18.36 7.65 12.08
N VAL A 126 -18.23 8.20 13.30
CA VAL A 126 -19.00 9.37 13.74
C VAL A 126 -18.66 10.59 12.88
N ARG A 127 -17.39 10.79 12.52
CA ARG A 127 -16.99 11.86 11.59
C ARG A 127 -17.69 11.69 10.23
N SER A 128 -17.68 10.49 9.64
CA SER A 128 -18.40 10.21 8.38
C SER A 128 -19.90 10.53 8.50
N LEU A 129 -20.55 10.09 9.58
CA LEU A 129 -21.95 10.42 9.87
C LEU A 129 -22.17 11.94 9.92
N THR A 130 -21.33 12.70 10.64
CA THR A 130 -21.49 14.15 10.74
C THR A 130 -21.34 14.85 9.38
N THR A 131 -20.44 14.37 8.52
CA THR A 131 -20.30 14.87 7.14
C THR A 131 -21.54 14.54 6.30
N HIS A 132 -22.09 13.32 6.44
CA HIS A 132 -23.30 12.91 5.74
C HIS A 132 -24.53 13.75 6.14
N LEU A 133 -24.66 14.09 7.43
CA LEU A 133 -25.76 14.90 7.94
C LEU A 133 -25.63 16.41 7.67
N LEU A 134 -24.45 16.87 7.25
CA LEU A 134 -24.17 18.26 6.93
C LEU A 134 -23.69 18.39 5.47
N PRO A 135 -24.52 18.03 4.48
CA PRO A 135 -24.15 18.23 3.09
C PRO A 135 -23.92 19.72 2.82
N LEU A 136 -22.97 19.99 1.92
CA LEU A 136 -22.68 21.34 1.45
C LEU A 136 -23.79 21.77 0.49
N ASP A 137 -24.92 22.23 1.02
CA ASP A 137 -26.02 22.79 0.24
C ASP A 137 -25.74 24.26 -0.09
N ASP A 138 -26.10 24.71 -1.29
CA ASP A 138 -25.75 26.03 -1.86
C ASP A 138 -26.18 27.24 -1.01
N GLU A 139 -27.22 27.09 -0.19
CA GLU A 139 -27.76 28.18 0.64
C GLU A 139 -26.91 28.49 1.89
N ARG A 140 -25.92 27.65 2.23
CA ARG A 140 -25.04 27.85 3.40
C ARG A 140 -23.62 28.29 3.05
N ARG A 141 -23.37 28.78 1.83
CA ARG A 141 -22.09 29.33 1.32
C ARG A 141 -21.60 30.62 2.00
N GLY A 142 -21.89 30.83 3.29
CA GLY A 142 -21.10 31.75 4.09
C GLY A 142 -19.81 31.05 4.46
N PHE A 143 -18.71 31.33 3.78
CA PHE A 143 -17.39 30.93 4.28
C PHE A 143 -17.01 31.96 5.35
N PRO A 144 -17.11 31.66 6.67
CA PRO A 144 -16.71 32.62 7.66
C PRO A 144 -15.20 32.83 7.53
N HIS A 145 -14.76 34.05 7.23
CA HIS A 145 -13.36 34.41 7.25
C HIS A 145 -12.93 34.57 8.72
N LEU A 146 -12.62 33.44 9.36
CA LEU A 146 -12.34 33.38 10.80
C LEU A 146 -11.08 34.17 11.16
N THR A 147 -11.29 35.24 11.93
CA THR A 147 -10.28 36.03 12.64
C THR A 147 -10.76 36.27 14.08
N GLU A 148 -9.85 36.64 14.99
CA GLU A 148 -10.22 37.00 16.37
C GLU A 148 -11.32 38.07 16.42
N ALA A 149 -11.29 39.04 15.49
CA ALA A 149 -12.26 40.12 15.38
C ALA A 149 -13.66 39.64 14.94
N THR A 150 -13.74 38.58 14.14
CA THR A 150 -15.01 38.05 13.62
C THR A 150 -15.67 37.02 14.54
N VAL A 151 -15.00 36.61 15.63
CA VAL A 151 -15.55 35.61 16.57
C VAL A 151 -16.93 36.01 17.11
N PRO A 152 -17.16 37.25 17.58
CA PRO A 152 -18.48 37.63 18.11
C PRO A 152 -19.60 37.56 17.06
N GLU A 153 -19.27 37.84 15.80
CA GLU A 153 -20.22 37.79 14.68
C GLU A 153 -20.59 36.35 14.30
N HIS A 154 -19.60 35.45 14.24
CA HIS A 154 -19.81 34.08 13.77
C HIS A 154 -20.21 33.08 14.86
N ALA A 155 -19.99 33.39 16.14
CA ALA A 155 -20.34 32.48 17.24
C ALA A 155 -21.84 32.09 17.29
N PRO A 156 -22.81 33.00 17.06
CA PRO A 156 -24.23 32.63 16.96
C PRO A 156 -24.50 31.67 15.80
N ALA A 157 -23.93 31.93 14.62
CA ALA A 157 -24.11 31.06 13.44
C ALA A 157 -23.53 29.65 13.69
N LEU A 158 -22.35 29.56 14.33
CA LEU A 158 -21.79 28.26 14.75
C LEU A 158 -22.73 27.52 15.70
N ARG A 159 -23.34 28.22 16.66
CA ARG A 159 -24.32 27.62 17.58
C ARG A 159 -25.54 27.08 16.81
N GLU A 160 -26.08 27.84 15.86
CA GLU A 160 -27.20 27.39 15.03
C GLU A 160 -26.85 26.13 14.23
N HIS A 161 -25.63 26.06 13.66
CA HIS A 161 -25.16 24.86 12.98
C HIS A 161 -25.01 23.65 13.92
N ILE A 162 -24.53 23.86 15.15
CA ILE A 162 -24.42 22.81 16.17
C ILE A 162 -25.82 22.30 16.56
N GLU A 163 -26.78 23.18 16.84
CA GLU A 163 -28.14 22.77 17.22
C GLU A 163 -28.87 22.04 16.07
N ALA A 164 -28.66 22.49 14.83
CA ALA A 164 -29.16 21.79 13.65
C ALA A 164 -28.54 20.38 13.52
N LEU A 165 -27.23 20.24 13.75
CA LEU A 165 -26.56 18.94 13.77
C LEU A 165 -27.12 18.04 14.88
N VAL A 166 -27.27 18.55 16.10
CA VAL A 166 -27.84 17.79 17.24
C VAL A 166 -29.25 17.29 16.90
N THR A 167 -30.08 18.13 16.30
CA THR A 167 -31.43 17.75 15.86
C THR A 167 -31.38 16.62 14.83
N ARG A 168 -30.50 16.71 13.83
CA ARG A 168 -30.31 15.66 12.82
C ARG A 168 -29.77 14.36 13.43
N LEU A 169 -28.78 14.44 14.32
CA LEU A 169 -28.20 13.29 15.03
C LEU A 169 -29.26 12.52 15.84
N ARG A 170 -30.18 13.23 16.50
CA ARG A 170 -31.28 12.60 17.25
C ARG A 170 -32.29 11.85 16.36
N ALA A 171 -32.35 12.19 15.08
CA ALA A 171 -33.26 11.59 14.10
C ALA A 171 -32.61 10.47 13.27
N VAL A 172 -31.34 10.14 13.50
CA VAL A 172 -30.63 9.09 12.75
C VAL A 172 -31.24 7.73 13.02
N ASP A 173 -31.64 7.02 11.96
CA ASP A 173 -31.83 5.58 12.01
C ASP A 173 -30.46 4.90 11.98
N THR A 174 -30.06 4.34 13.13
CA THR A 174 -28.75 3.70 13.28
C THR A 174 -28.57 2.46 12.41
N HIS A 175 -29.65 1.78 12.02
CA HIS A 175 -29.56 0.62 11.14
C HIS A 175 -29.22 1.04 9.72
N GLU A 176 -29.98 1.98 9.17
CA GLU A 176 -29.74 2.54 7.83
C GLU A 176 -28.37 3.21 7.74
N GLU A 177 -27.95 3.92 8.79
CA GLU A 177 -26.63 4.53 8.84
C GLU A 177 -25.50 3.49 8.83
N LEU A 178 -25.64 2.38 9.55
CA LEU A 178 -24.66 1.29 9.50
C LEU A 178 -24.61 0.65 8.11
N LEU A 179 -25.74 0.50 7.42
CA LEU A 179 -25.77 0.02 6.03
C LEU A 179 -25.05 0.99 5.08
N ARG A 180 -25.27 2.30 5.24
CA ARG A 180 -24.56 3.35 4.49
C ARG A 180 -23.05 3.29 4.74
N LEU A 181 -22.64 3.19 6.01
CA LEU A 181 -21.25 3.06 6.40
C LEU A 181 -20.62 1.78 5.83
N VAL A 182 -21.35 0.67 5.78
CA VAL A 182 -20.90 -0.57 5.10
C VAL A 182 -20.71 -0.35 3.60
N ALA A 183 -21.66 0.31 2.93
CA ALA A 183 -21.54 0.62 1.51
C ALA A 183 -20.31 1.51 1.21
N GLU A 184 -20.11 2.57 1.99
CA GLU A 184 -18.94 3.45 1.92
C GLU A 184 -17.64 2.64 2.06
N GLY A 185 -17.57 1.77 3.07
CA GLY A 185 -16.39 0.94 3.32
C GLY A 185 -16.10 -0.08 2.22
N ARG A 186 -17.12 -0.58 1.51
CA ARG A 186 -16.94 -1.50 0.35
C ARG A 186 -16.37 -0.79 -0.87
N THR A 187 -16.54 0.53 -0.96
CA THR A 187 -15.96 1.36 -2.02
C THR A 187 -14.59 1.94 -1.67
N ALA A 188 -14.09 1.69 -0.44
CA ALA A 188 -12.80 2.17 -0.01
C ALA A 188 -11.68 1.48 -0.80
N GLU A 189 -10.97 2.25 -1.62
CA GLU A 189 -9.87 1.73 -2.42
C GLU A 189 -8.63 1.43 -1.55
N GLY A 190 -7.91 0.38 -1.94
CA GLY A 190 -6.58 0.03 -1.42
C GLY A 190 -5.53 1.10 -1.70
N THR A 191 -4.36 0.94 -1.09
CA THR A 191 -3.20 1.82 -1.32
C THR A 191 -2.56 1.60 -2.69
N SER A 192 -2.66 0.38 -3.24
CA SER A 192 -2.22 0.08 -4.60
C SER A 192 -3.39 0.07 -5.57
N ARG A 193 -3.35 0.96 -6.57
CA ARG A 193 -4.18 0.89 -7.79
C ARG A 193 -3.53 0.07 -8.92
N GLY A 194 -2.43 -0.63 -8.62
CA GLY A 194 -1.59 -1.28 -9.63
C GLY A 194 -1.72 -2.79 -9.64
N HIS A 195 -1.92 -3.37 -10.82
CA HIS A 195 -1.75 -4.80 -11.07
C HIS A 195 -0.26 -5.17 -11.15
N GLN A 196 0.60 -4.74 -10.23
CA GLN A 196 2.06 -4.86 -10.39
C GLN A 196 2.52 -6.30 -10.68
N PHE A 197 1.98 -7.29 -9.99
CA PHE A 197 2.28 -8.69 -10.28
C PHE A 197 1.77 -9.14 -11.65
N THR A 198 0.56 -8.73 -12.04
CA THR A 198 0.01 -9.02 -13.37
C THR A 198 0.83 -8.33 -14.46
N ALA A 199 1.11 -7.04 -14.33
CA ALA A 199 1.94 -6.27 -15.23
C ALA A 199 3.33 -6.88 -15.36
N MET A 200 3.92 -7.35 -14.25
CA MET A 200 5.21 -8.06 -14.26
C MET A 200 5.14 -9.42 -14.96
N ALA A 201 4.01 -10.13 -14.88
CA ALA A 201 3.77 -11.37 -15.62
C ALA A 201 3.50 -11.11 -17.11
N GLU A 202 2.77 -10.05 -17.43
CA GLU A 202 2.45 -9.62 -18.82
C GLU A 202 3.70 -9.16 -19.57
N VAL A 203 4.79 -8.81 -18.88
CA VAL A 203 6.09 -8.55 -19.52
C VAL A 203 6.50 -9.72 -20.42
N ASP A 204 6.23 -10.96 -20.02
CA ASP A 204 6.61 -12.13 -20.82
C ASP A 204 5.79 -12.26 -22.12
N ALA A 205 4.64 -11.58 -22.22
CA ALA A 205 3.82 -11.50 -23.43
C ALA A 205 4.27 -10.40 -24.41
N ILE A 206 5.20 -9.51 -24.03
CA ILE A 206 5.71 -8.45 -24.93
C ILE A 206 6.32 -9.11 -26.17
N ALA A 207 5.75 -8.81 -27.33
CA ALA A 207 6.18 -9.28 -28.65
C ALA A 207 6.83 -8.13 -29.45
N GLU A 208 7.32 -8.44 -30.65
CA GLU A 208 8.08 -7.49 -31.47
C GLU A 208 7.30 -6.21 -31.84
N ASP A 209 5.98 -6.33 -32.02
CA ASP A 209 5.06 -5.25 -32.38
C ASP A 209 4.47 -4.52 -31.17
N THR A 210 4.66 -5.03 -29.95
CA THR A 210 4.18 -4.40 -28.72
C THR A 210 4.78 -3.00 -28.59
N LEU A 211 3.93 -1.99 -28.40
CA LEU A 211 4.38 -0.62 -28.30
C LEU A 211 4.90 -0.36 -26.88
N VAL A 212 6.09 0.20 -26.79
CA VAL A 212 6.71 0.57 -25.53
C VAL A 212 7.12 2.03 -25.51
N ARG A 213 7.03 2.63 -24.33
CA ARG A 213 7.41 4.03 -24.08
C ARG A 213 8.12 4.18 -22.75
N ARG A 214 8.89 5.26 -22.60
CA ARG A 214 9.54 5.60 -21.33
C ARG A 214 8.52 5.92 -20.25
N THR A 215 8.85 5.53 -19.02
CA THR A 215 8.13 6.00 -17.84
C THR A 215 8.33 7.52 -17.66
N PRO A 216 7.37 8.24 -17.06
CA PRO A 216 7.43 9.69 -16.89
C PRO A 216 8.33 10.11 -15.71
N VAL A 217 9.49 9.49 -15.59
CA VAL A 217 10.51 9.78 -14.57
C VAL A 217 11.70 10.48 -15.23
N ASP A 218 12.53 11.15 -14.44
CA ASP A 218 13.71 11.83 -14.94
C ASP A 218 14.85 10.85 -15.23
N PHE A 219 15.56 11.10 -16.33
CA PHE A 219 16.72 10.33 -16.76
C PHE A 219 17.91 11.25 -16.93
N SER A 220 19.08 10.82 -16.47
CA SER A 220 20.34 11.48 -16.83
C SER A 220 21.32 10.46 -17.41
N PHE A 221 22.12 10.89 -18.38
CA PHE A 221 23.03 10.04 -19.12
C PHE A 221 24.46 10.54 -18.94
N SER A 222 25.41 9.65 -18.64
CA SER A 222 26.82 9.99 -18.57
C SER A 222 27.71 8.90 -19.18
N PRO A 223 28.94 9.25 -19.62
CA PRO A 223 29.89 8.27 -20.13
C PRO A 223 30.26 7.23 -19.06
N ASN A 224 30.48 5.99 -19.48
CA ASN A 224 31.08 4.95 -18.63
C ASN A 224 32.48 4.59 -19.18
N PRO A 225 33.51 4.42 -18.33
CA PRO A 225 34.87 4.09 -18.76
C PRO A 225 34.99 2.84 -19.65
N ASP A 226 34.08 1.88 -19.50
CA ASP A 226 34.09 0.62 -20.25
C ASP A 226 33.45 0.73 -21.66
N GLY A 227 33.26 1.95 -22.17
CA GLY A 227 32.61 2.21 -23.46
C GLY A 227 31.08 2.08 -23.45
N ARG A 228 30.49 1.90 -22.27
CA ARG A 228 29.03 1.88 -22.04
C ARG A 228 28.48 3.29 -21.76
N THR A 229 27.18 3.40 -21.57
CA THR A 229 26.54 4.62 -21.05
C THR A 229 25.91 4.35 -19.70
N ASN A 230 26.22 5.18 -18.71
CA ASN A 230 25.54 5.22 -17.43
C ASN A 230 24.21 5.94 -17.59
N VAL A 231 23.12 5.28 -17.20
CA VAL A 231 21.78 5.85 -17.17
C VAL A 231 21.28 5.87 -15.73
N ARG A 232 21.04 7.07 -15.21
CA ARG A 232 20.47 7.25 -13.87
C ARG A 232 18.96 7.42 -13.97
N VAL A 233 18.23 6.62 -13.22
CA VAL A 233 16.76 6.57 -13.20
C VAL A 233 16.32 6.08 -11.82
N ASN A 234 15.29 6.69 -11.24
CA ASN A 234 14.75 6.33 -9.91
C ASN A 234 15.79 6.27 -8.78
N GLY A 235 16.89 7.02 -8.89
CA GLY A 235 17.97 7.04 -7.90
C GLY A 235 19.08 6.01 -8.13
N ASP A 236 18.88 5.04 -9.02
CA ASP A 236 19.85 4.01 -9.40
C ASP A 236 20.62 4.41 -10.65
N THR A 237 21.85 3.89 -10.80
CA THR A 237 22.68 4.07 -12.00
C THR A 237 22.91 2.72 -12.67
N ILE A 238 22.42 2.57 -13.90
CA ILE A 238 22.53 1.36 -14.69
C ILE A 238 23.41 1.64 -15.89
N ALA A 239 24.49 0.88 -16.01
CA ALA A 239 25.34 0.96 -17.19
C ALA A 239 24.81 0.02 -18.27
N MET A 240 24.62 0.53 -19.48
CA MET A 240 24.02 -0.19 -20.62
C MET A 240 24.72 0.13 -21.94
N GLN A 241 24.40 -0.65 -22.97
CA GLN A 241 24.97 -0.43 -24.30
C GLN A 241 24.55 0.94 -24.86
N PRO A 242 25.44 1.66 -25.58
CA PRO A 242 25.14 2.99 -26.12
C PRO A 242 23.84 3.04 -26.94
N ALA A 243 23.60 2.05 -27.79
CA ALA A 243 22.37 1.94 -28.58
C ALA A 243 21.08 1.97 -27.75
N ILE A 244 21.07 1.30 -26.60
CA ILE A 244 19.90 1.27 -25.69
C ILE A 244 19.74 2.63 -25.00
N ALA A 245 20.84 3.23 -24.57
CA ALA A 245 20.82 4.54 -23.94
C ALA A 245 20.38 5.64 -24.94
N ASP A 246 20.78 5.53 -26.20
CA ASP A 246 20.38 6.44 -27.27
C ASP A 246 18.88 6.31 -27.59
N ALA A 247 18.36 5.07 -27.65
CA ALA A 247 16.93 4.83 -27.80
C ALA A 247 16.11 5.38 -26.62
N LEU A 248 16.60 5.20 -25.38
CA LEU A 248 16.00 5.85 -24.23
C LEU A 248 16.06 7.37 -24.36
N ARG A 249 17.17 7.93 -24.84
CA ARG A 249 17.30 9.39 -25.00
C ARG A 249 16.34 9.95 -26.05
N SER A 250 16.12 9.22 -27.15
CA SER A 250 15.20 9.65 -28.23
C SER A 250 13.72 9.49 -27.85
N GLU A 251 13.39 8.50 -27.02
CA GLU A 251 12.04 8.29 -26.55
C GLU A 251 11.64 9.23 -25.41
N THR A 252 10.37 9.61 -25.40
CA THR A 252 9.75 10.40 -24.34
C THR A 252 8.57 9.63 -23.75
N ALA A 253 8.03 10.11 -22.63
CA ALA A 253 6.82 9.52 -22.06
C ALA A 253 5.57 9.63 -22.97
N ARG A 254 5.65 10.37 -24.08
CA ARG A 254 4.55 10.60 -25.04
C ARG A 254 4.73 9.86 -26.37
N THR A 255 5.91 9.33 -26.66
CA THR A 255 6.22 8.59 -27.90
C THR A 255 6.30 7.11 -27.61
N SER A 256 5.93 6.26 -28.57
CA SER A 256 5.99 4.81 -28.42
C SER A 256 6.68 4.17 -29.62
N LEU A 257 7.46 3.13 -29.37
CA LEU A 257 8.15 2.34 -30.40
C LEU A 257 7.79 0.86 -30.27
N PRO A 258 7.75 0.09 -31.37
CA PRO A 258 7.67 -1.36 -31.30
C PRO A 258 8.87 -1.94 -30.56
N ALA A 259 8.62 -2.90 -29.65
CA ALA A 259 9.65 -3.50 -28.81
C ALA A 259 10.78 -4.15 -29.62
N GLY A 260 10.49 -4.72 -30.80
CA GLY A 260 11.46 -5.32 -31.70
C GLY A 260 12.41 -4.30 -32.36
N LYS A 261 12.10 -3.00 -32.31
CA LYS A 261 12.89 -1.92 -32.91
C LYS A 261 13.58 -1.01 -31.90
N PHE A 262 13.31 -1.21 -30.60
CA PHE A 262 13.78 -0.33 -29.54
C PHE A 262 15.30 -0.29 -29.42
N ALA A 263 15.98 -1.44 -29.49
CA ALA A 263 17.42 -1.55 -29.25
C ALA A 263 18.27 -1.68 -30.54
N ALA A 264 17.86 -1.06 -31.65
CA ALA A 264 18.61 -1.10 -32.90
C ALA A 264 20.08 -0.64 -32.70
N PRO A 265 21.08 -1.31 -33.29
CA PRO A 265 21.00 -2.29 -34.38
C PRO A 265 20.84 -3.76 -33.95
N ALA A 266 20.49 -4.05 -32.69
CA ALA A 266 20.24 -5.41 -32.24
C ALA A 266 19.14 -6.10 -33.06
N THR A 267 19.13 -7.44 -33.07
CA THR A 267 18.04 -8.21 -33.68
C THR A 267 16.72 -7.95 -32.96
N SER A 268 15.58 -8.21 -33.64
CA SER A 268 14.25 -8.03 -33.05
C SER A 268 14.08 -8.83 -31.74
N GLU A 269 14.59 -10.07 -31.72
CA GLU A 269 14.55 -10.94 -30.54
C GLU A 269 15.37 -10.37 -29.36
N GLU A 270 16.59 -9.89 -29.62
CA GLU A 270 17.45 -9.26 -28.61
C GLU A 270 16.85 -7.95 -28.09
N SER A 271 16.20 -7.19 -28.98
CA SER A 271 15.49 -5.96 -28.63
C SER A 271 14.31 -6.26 -27.71
N VAL A 272 13.47 -7.26 -28.02
CA VAL A 272 12.37 -7.69 -27.15
C VAL A 272 12.90 -8.13 -25.78
N ARG A 273 13.97 -8.93 -25.72
CA ARG A 273 14.57 -9.36 -24.45
C ARG A 273 15.05 -8.18 -23.60
N THR A 274 15.66 -7.19 -24.25
CA THR A 274 16.10 -5.94 -23.62
C THR A 274 14.91 -5.14 -23.09
N VAL A 275 13.87 -4.94 -23.91
CA VAL A 275 12.65 -4.22 -23.53
C VAL A 275 11.98 -4.88 -22.34
N ARG A 276 11.82 -6.20 -22.33
CA ARG A 276 11.26 -6.94 -21.18
C ARG A 276 12.03 -6.65 -19.88
N SER A 277 13.35 -6.58 -19.97
CA SER A 277 14.22 -6.27 -18.83
C SER A 277 14.03 -4.82 -18.36
N LEU A 278 13.95 -3.86 -19.29
CA LEU A 278 13.70 -2.45 -18.98
C LEU A 278 12.29 -2.20 -18.41
N VAL A 279 11.26 -2.93 -18.85
CA VAL A 279 9.90 -2.84 -18.28
C VAL A 279 9.90 -3.38 -16.84
N ARG A 280 10.58 -4.50 -16.56
CA ARG A 280 10.72 -5.03 -15.18
C ARG A 280 11.42 -4.05 -14.23
N LEU A 281 12.35 -3.25 -14.75
CA LEU A 281 13.04 -2.21 -14.00
C LEU A 281 12.23 -0.90 -13.87
N GLY A 282 11.01 -0.84 -14.42
CA GLY A 282 10.19 0.37 -14.42
C GLY A 282 10.73 1.50 -15.30
N ILE A 283 11.61 1.19 -16.25
CA ILE A 283 12.21 2.17 -17.18
C ILE A 283 11.29 2.40 -18.38
N LEU A 284 10.63 1.34 -18.84
CA LEU A 284 9.65 1.35 -19.92
C LEU A 284 8.27 0.90 -19.41
N THR A 285 7.23 1.27 -20.14
CA THR A 285 5.87 0.74 -20.03
C THR A 285 5.43 0.21 -21.40
N ALA A 286 4.68 -0.89 -21.41
CA ALA A 286 4.09 -1.47 -22.60
C ALA A 286 2.59 -1.10 -22.70
N SER A 287 2.08 -0.99 -23.91
CA SER A 287 0.66 -0.77 -24.22
C SER A 287 0.25 -1.42 -25.53
#